data_AF-A0A948CZJ5-F1
#
_entry.id   AF-A0A948CZJ5-F1
#
_cell.length_a   1.000
_cell.length_b   1.000
_cell.length_c   1.000
_cell.angle_alpha   90.00
_cell.angle_beta   90.00
_cell.angle_gamma   90.00
#
_symmetry.space_group_name_H-M   'P 1'
#
loop_
_entity.id
_entity.type
_entity.pdbx_description
1 polymer ?
#
loop_
_entity_poly.entity_id
_entity_poly.type
_entity_poly.pdbx_seq_one_letter_code
_entity_poly.pdbx_strand_id
1 'polypeptide(L)'
;AMIFLAVFLHNLLGLAGGYTAGGAYGFDKKRQRALSLEVGMQNAGLGAVLALKHFGAEVAIVPALFATWCVVTASILAEYWRKRP
;
A
#
# COMPACT_ATOMS: atom_id res chain seq x y z
N ALA A 1 -12.87 12.69 7.18
CA ALA A 1 -13.51 11.48 6.59
C ALA A 1 -12.97 11.16 5.20
N MET A 2 -13.06 12.09 4.24
CA MET A 2 -12.67 11.84 2.84
C MET A 2 -11.20 11.40 2.64
N ILE A 3 -10.25 12.06 3.31
CA ILE A 3 -8.81 11.70 3.21
C ILE A 3 -8.56 10.27 3.69
N PHE A 4 -9.14 9.88 4.82
CA PHE A 4 -9.02 8.51 5.34
C PHE A 4 -9.55 7.48 4.35
N LEU A 5 -10.74 7.73 3.77
CA LEU A 5 -11.32 6.84 2.76
C LEU A 5 -10.42 6.74 1.52
N ALA A 6 -9.86 7.87 1.06
CA ALA A 6 -8.94 7.89 -0.07
C ALA A 6 -7.67 7.08 0.20
N VAL A 7 -7.05 7.24 1.37
CA VAL A 7 -5.87 6.47 1.80
C VAL A 7 -6.17 4.97 1.82
N PHE A 8 -7.34 4.60 2.36
CA PHE A 8 -7.74 3.20 2.48
C PHE A 8 -7.95 2.57 1.10
N LEU A 9 -8.73 3.23 0.24
CA LEU A 9 -9.00 2.75 -1.12
C LEU A 9 -7.71 2.71 -1.94
N HIS A 10 -6.85 3.72 -1.88
CA HIS A 10 -5.59 3.76 -2.63
C HIS A 10 -4.68 2.56 -2.28
N ASN A 11 -4.56 2.23 -0.99
CA ASN A 11 -3.78 1.08 -0.57
C ASN A 11 -4.42 -0.26 -1.01
N LEU A 12 -5.73 -0.43 -0.82
CA LEU A 12 -6.43 -1.65 -1.22
C LEU A 12 -6.38 -1.87 -2.73
N LEU A 13 -6.52 -0.80 -3.52
CA LEU A 13 -6.38 -0.84 -4.97
C LEU A 13 -4.94 -1.16 -5.38
N GLY A 14 -3.93 -0.65 -4.67
CA GLY A 14 -2.53 -1.02 -4.90
C GLY A 14 -2.26 -2.51 -4.62
N LEU A 15 -2.73 -3.03 -3.48
CA LEU A 15 -2.60 -4.45 -3.13
C LEU A 15 -3.33 -5.35 -4.13
N ALA A 16 -4.59 -5.05 -4.43
CA ALA A 16 -5.39 -5.82 -5.39
C ALA A 16 -4.80 -5.74 -6.79
N GLY A 17 -4.45 -4.53 -7.25
CA GLY A 17 -3.86 -4.26 -8.55
C GLY A 17 -2.55 -5.01 -8.76
N GLY A 18 -1.64 -4.98 -7.78
CA GLY A 18 -0.38 -5.74 -7.87
C GLY A 18 -0.62 -7.26 -7.92
N TYR A 19 -1.58 -7.78 -7.15
CA TYR A 19 -1.93 -9.21 -7.18
C TYR A 19 -2.53 -9.62 -8.53
N THR A 20 -3.50 -8.86 -9.02
CA THR A 20 -4.18 -9.16 -10.29
C THR A 20 -3.26 -8.97 -11.50
N ALA A 21 -2.39 -7.95 -11.46
CA ALA A 21 -1.38 -7.74 -12.51
C ALA A 21 -0.42 -8.92 -12.58
N GLY A 22 0.10 -9.40 -11.44
CA GLY A 22 0.93 -10.61 -11.42
C GLY A 22 0.22 -11.83 -12.01
N GLY A 23 -1.09 -11.96 -11.78
CA GLY A 23 -1.94 -12.95 -12.44
C GLY A 23 -2.00 -12.80 -13.95
N ALA A 24 -2.26 -11.59 -14.43
CA ALA A 24 -2.31 -11.29 -15.86
C ALA A 24 -0.97 -11.58 -16.58
N TYR A 25 0.16 -11.39 -15.90
CA TYR A 25 1.51 -11.68 -16.43
C TYR A 25 1.99 -13.12 -16.19
N GLY A 26 1.14 -14.03 -15.70
CA GLY A 26 1.48 -15.44 -15.52
C GLY A 26 2.47 -15.72 -14.38
N PHE A 27 2.59 -14.83 -13.40
CA PHE A 27 3.46 -15.06 -12.24
C PHE A 27 2.90 -16.17 -11.35
N ASP A 28 3.78 -16.94 -10.73
CA ASP A 28 3.40 -17.90 -9.70
C ASP A 28 2.90 -17.18 -8.44
N LYS A 29 2.24 -17.92 -7.54
CA LYS A 29 1.60 -17.33 -6.35
C LYS A 29 2.57 -16.55 -5.47
N LYS A 30 3.83 -16.99 -5.37
CA LYS A 30 4.84 -16.27 -4.56
C LYS A 30 5.14 -14.91 -5.16
N ARG A 31 5.36 -14.83 -6.47
CA ARG A 31 5.63 -13.57 -7.17
C ARG A 31 4.40 -12.66 -7.23
N GLN A 32 3.19 -13.19 -7.37
CA GLN A 32 1.95 -12.40 -7.28
C GLN A 32 1.80 -11.71 -5.91
N ARG A 33 2.07 -12.45 -4.83
CA ARG A 33 2.02 -11.94 -3.46
C ARG A 33 3.09 -10.88 -3.21
N ALA A 34 4.32 -11.11 -3.69
CA ALA A 34 5.39 -10.12 -3.62
C ALA A 34 5.01 -8.82 -4.35
N LEU A 35 4.54 -8.93 -5.61
CA LEU A 35 4.14 -7.78 -6.40
C LEU A 35 2.98 -6.99 -5.77
N SER A 36 2.00 -7.69 -5.20
CA SER A 36 0.92 -7.09 -4.43
C SER A 36 1.45 -6.20 -3.30
N LEU A 37 2.41 -6.69 -2.50
CA LEU A 37 3.02 -5.92 -1.43
C LEU A 37 3.89 -4.77 -1.94
N GLU A 38 4.71 -4.98 -2.98
CA GLU A 38 5.55 -3.92 -3.57
C GLU A 38 4.71 -2.75 -4.11
N VAL A 39 3.56 -3.04 -4.74
CA VAL A 39 2.67 -2.00 -5.26
C VAL A 39 1.84 -1.34 -4.15
N GLY A 40 1.36 -2.12 -3.18
CA GLY A 40 0.51 -1.61 -2.09
C GLY A 40 1.28 -0.90 -0.97
N MET A 41 2.55 -1.24 -0.74
CA MET A 41 3.40 -0.65 0.30
C MET A 41 4.33 0.43 -0.29
N GLN A 42 3.79 1.63 -0.44
CA GLN A 42 4.58 2.77 -0.92
C GLN A 42 5.51 3.32 0.17
N ASN A 43 6.59 4.00 -0.25
CA ASN A 43 7.47 4.74 0.65
C ASN A 43 6.78 6.02 1.14
N ALA A 44 5.97 5.87 2.20
CA ALA A 44 5.23 6.97 2.81
C ALA A 44 6.15 8.03 3.44
N GLY A 45 7.34 7.64 3.91
CA GLY A 45 8.32 8.58 4.48
C GLY A 45 8.79 9.61 3.47
N LEU A 46 9.13 9.17 2.25
CA LEU A 46 9.47 10.08 1.16
C LEU A 46 8.28 10.99 0.80
N GLY A 47 7.07 10.44 0.79
CA GLY A 47 5.84 11.21 0.57
C GLY A 47 5.67 12.34 1.60
N ALA A 48 5.92 12.05 2.89
CA ALA A 48 5.87 13.05 3.96
C ALA A 48 6.91 14.15 3.77
N VAL A 49 8.16 13.79 3.45
CA VAL A 49 9.24 14.76 3.19
C VAL A 49 8.88 15.69 2.03
N LEU A 50 8.35 15.15 0.93
CA LEU A 50 7.92 15.97 -0.22
C LEU A 50 6.74 16.88 0.12
N ALA A 51 5.76 16.38 0.87
CA ALA A 51 4.63 17.18 1.34
C ALA A 51 5.09 18.39 2.18
N LEU A 52 5.93 18.14 3.19
CA LEU A 52 6.48 19.19 4.05
C LEU A 52 7.31 20.21 3.28
N LYS A 53 8.10 19.75 2.30
CA LYS A 53 9.01 20.60 1.54
C LYS A 53 8.30 21.49 0.51
N HIS A 54 7.20 21.03 -0.08
CA HIS A 54 6.63 21.67 -1.27
C HIS A 54 5.17 22.13 -1.11
N PHE A 55 4.39 21.58 -0.17
CA PHE A 55 2.94 21.77 -0.13
C PHE A 55 2.39 22.22 1.24
N GLY A 56 3.20 22.23 2.30
CA GLY A 56 2.77 22.62 3.64
C GLY A 56 2.57 21.43 4.58
N ALA A 57 2.55 21.73 5.88
CA ALA A 57 2.48 20.73 6.94
C ALA A 57 1.14 19.97 6.97
N GLU A 58 0.07 20.64 6.57
CA GLU A 58 -1.28 20.11 6.47
C GLU A 58 -1.40 18.95 5.47
N VAL A 59 -0.59 18.93 4.40
CA VAL A 59 -0.63 17.87 3.38
C VAL A 59 0.08 16.60 3.87
N ALA A 60 1.03 16.73 4.80
CA ALA A 60 1.78 15.60 5.35
C ALA A 60 0.92 14.59 6.13
N ILE A 61 -0.33 14.96 6.48
CA ILE A 61 -1.29 14.03 7.09
C ILE A 61 -1.59 12.83 6.19
N VAL A 62 -1.59 13.01 4.87
CA VAL A 62 -1.90 11.93 3.91
C VAL A 62 -0.85 10.81 3.97
N PRO A 63 0.45 11.07 3.75
CA PRO A 63 1.48 10.04 3.89
C PRO A 63 1.63 9.51 5.32
N ALA A 64 1.40 10.34 6.35
CA ALA A 64 1.43 9.86 7.73
C ALA A 64 0.35 8.79 8.01
N LEU A 65 -0.89 9.03 7.58
CA LEU A 65 -1.97 8.05 7.68
C LEU A 65 -1.70 6.81 6.81
N PHE A 66 -1.18 7.01 5.60
CA PHE A 66 -0.84 5.92 4.69
C PHE A 66 0.24 5.00 5.29
N ALA A 67 1.26 5.56 5.95
CA ALA A 67 2.35 4.80 6.57
C ALA A 67 1.83 3.80 7.61
N THR A 68 0.91 4.22 8.48
CA THR A 68 0.29 3.33 9.46
C THR A 68 -0.60 2.30 8.78
N TRP A 69 -1.45 2.74 7.85
CA TRP A 69 -2.42 1.86 7.21
C TRP A 69 -1.79 0.76 6.36
N CYS A 70 -0.80 1.10 5.52
CA CYS A 70 -0.20 0.13 4.61
C CYS A 70 0.56 -0.98 5.36
N VAL A 71 1.15 -0.69 6.52
CA VAL A 71 1.78 -1.68 7.40
C VAL A 71 0.74 -2.61 8.01
N VAL A 72 -0.39 -2.08 8.48
CA VAL A 72 -1.49 -2.88 9.03
C VAL A 72 -2.05 -3.84 7.98
N THR A 73 -2.39 -3.34 6.78
CA THR A 73 -2.95 -4.17 5.71
C THR A 73 -1.95 -5.19 5.20
N ALA A 74 -0.68 -4.81 5.04
CA ALA A 74 0.37 -5.74 4.61
C ALA A 74 0.59 -6.85 5.64
N SER A 75 0.58 -6.52 6.93
CA SER A 75 0.74 -7.50 8.02
C SER A 75 -0.42 -8.50 8.04
N ILE A 76 -1.66 -8.01 7.92
CA ILE A 76 -2.85 -8.86 7.83
C ILE A 76 -2.77 -9.79 6.61
N LEU A 77 -2.39 -9.24 5.46
CA LEU A 77 -2.33 -9.99 4.20
C LEU A 77 -1.18 -11.02 4.20
N ALA A 78 -0.03 -10.66 4.75
CA ALA A 78 1.10 -11.56 4.93
C ALA A 78 0.74 -12.73 5.85
N GLU A 79 0.07 -12.47 6.97
CA GLU A 79 -0.40 -13.52 7.88
C GLU A 79 -1.46 -14.41 7.22
N TYR A 80 -2.38 -13.82 6.45
CA TYR A 80 -3.37 -14.57 5.68
C TYR A 80 -2.71 -15.53 4.67
N TRP A 81 -1.71 -15.07 3.92
CA TRP A 81 -0.98 -15.91 2.98
C TRP A 81 -0.06 -16.92 3.65
N ARG A 82 0.48 -16.62 4.84
CA ARG A 82 1.24 -17.60 5.62
C ARG A 82 0.38 -18.81 5.99
N LYS A 83 -0.90 -18.59 6.30
CA LYS A 83 -1.86 -19.67 6.57
C LYS A 83 -2.33 -20.42 5.32
N ARG A 84 -2.01 -19.91 4.12
CA ARG A 84 -2.42 -20.48 2.83
C ARG A 84 -1.24 -20.47 1.84
N PRO A 85 -0.24 -21.37 2.02
CA PRO A 85 0.95 -21.41 1.19
C PRO A 85 0.62 -21.42 -0.31
#